data_AF-A0A0R0LUV6-F1
#
_entry.id   AF-A0A0R0LUV6-F1
#
_cell.length_a   1.000
_cell.length_b   1.000
_cell.length_c   1.000
_cell.angle_alpha   90.00
_cell.angle_beta   90.00
_cell.angle_gamma   90.00
#
_symmetry.space_group_name_H-M   'P 1'
#
loop_
_entity.id
_entity.type
_entity.pdbx_description
1 polymer ?
#
loop_
_entity_poly.entity_id
_entity_poly.type
_entity_poly.pdbx_seq_one_letter_code
_entity_poly.pdbx_strand_id
1 'polypeptide(L)' 'MMNPHHLIKMANAIGDFFSSMPDREQAARDAASHIKRFWEKRMQQSFFDYIKEHGDEELKPIMKHALTFMNEELGAYHG' A
#
# COMPACT_ATOMS: atom_id res chain seq x y z
N MET A 1 -14.52 12.82 -3.86
CA MET A 1 -13.74 11.71 -3.26
C MET A 1 -13.00 11.01 -4.37
N MET A 2 -11.77 10.57 -4.13
CA MET A 2 -10.99 9.83 -5.12
C MET A 2 -11.52 8.40 -5.20
N ASN A 3 -11.63 7.84 -6.41
CA ASN A 3 -12.15 6.48 -6.61
C ASN A 3 -11.15 5.45 -6.04
N PRO A 4 -11.57 4.50 -5.19
CA PRO A 4 -10.68 3.46 -4.64
C PRO A 4 -9.94 2.62 -5.69
N HIS A 5 -10.55 2.32 -6.84
CA HIS A 5 -9.84 1.65 -7.94
C HIS A 5 -8.66 2.50 -8.47
N HIS A 6 -8.77 3.83 -8.39
CA HIS A 6 -7.66 4.71 -8.76
C HIS A 6 -6.53 4.61 -7.73
N LEU A 7 -6.84 4.44 -6.44
CA LEU A 7 -5.83 4.22 -5.40
C LEU A 7 -5.08 2.91 -5.63
N ILE A 8 -5.76 1.82 -6.01
CA ILE A 8 -5.11 0.55 -6.41
C ILE A 8 -4.13 0.77 -7.57
N LYS A 9 -4.56 1.47 -8.63
CA LYS A 9 -3.69 1.78 -9.78
C LYS A 9 -2.46 2.59 -9.37
N MET A 10 -2.64 3.60 -8.51
CA MET A 10 -1.52 4.41 -8.01
C MET A 10 -0.57 3.61 -7.12
N ALA A 11 -1.10 2.78 -6.21
CA ALA A 11 -0.30 1.88 -5.40
C ALA A 11 0.55 0.96 -6.28
N ASN A 12 -0.04 0.37 -7.32
CA ASN A 12 0.69 -0.48 -8.26
C ASN A 12 1.77 0.27 -9.05
N ALA A 13 1.52 1.51 -9.46
CA ALA A 13 2.53 2.35 -10.11
C ALA A 13 3.71 2.69 -9.17
N ILE A 14 3.43 2.94 -7.88
CA ILE A 14 4.47 3.09 -6.85
C ILE A 14 5.25 1.78 -6.72
N GLY A 15 4.56 0.64 -6.66
CA GLY A 15 5.17 -0.68 -6.61
C GLY A 15 6.12 -0.95 -7.78
N ASP A 16 5.75 -0.55 -9.00
CA ASP A 16 6.61 -0.70 -10.18
C ASP A 16 7.94 0.03 -10.03
N PHE A 17 7.93 1.24 -9.48
CA PHE A 17 9.15 1.99 -9.21
C PHE A 17 10.09 1.24 -8.26
N PHE A 18 9.56 0.77 -7.13
CA PHE A 18 10.35 0.02 -6.13
C PHE A 18 10.72 -1.40 -6.59
N SER A 19 10.01 -1.97 -7.55
CA SER A 19 10.29 -3.32 -8.07
C SER A 19 11.65 -3.43 -8.79
N SER A 20 12.29 -2.31 -9.11
CA SER A 20 13.64 -2.29 -9.68
C SER A 20 14.75 -2.51 -8.63
N MET A 21 14.43 -2.40 -7.35
CA MET A 21 15.40 -2.55 -6.27
C MET A 21 15.76 -4.03 -6.03
N PRO A 22 17.04 -4.34 -5.73
CA PRO A 22 17.51 -5.71 -5.55
C PRO A 22 17.00 -6.34 -4.24
N ASP A 23 16.91 -5.55 -3.17
CA ASP A 23 16.35 -5.99 -1.89
C ASP A 23 14.83 -5.88 -1.91
N ARG A 24 14.16 -7.03 -1.99
CA ARG A 24 12.70 -7.10 -2.08
C ARG A 24 11.98 -6.71 -0.81
N GLU A 25 12.60 -6.96 0.35
CA GLU A 25 11.99 -6.61 1.63
C GLU A 25 12.12 -5.11 1.87
N GLN A 26 13.31 -4.54 1.67
CA GLN A 26 13.52 -3.11 1.78
C GLN A 26 12.64 -2.34 0.78
N ALA A 27 12.52 -2.82 -0.46
CA ALA A 27 11.66 -2.21 -1.47
C ALA A 27 10.18 -2.15 -1.05
N ALA A 28 9.67 -3.21 -0.42
CA ALA A 28 8.30 -3.24 0.07
C ALA A 28 8.09 -2.31 1.27
N ARG A 29 9.06 -2.23 2.19
CA ARG A 29 9.05 -1.27 3.32
C ARG A 29 9.08 0.17 2.81
N ASP A 30 9.90 0.46 1.80
CA ASP A 30 10.01 1.79 1.22
C ASP A 30 8.72 2.19 0.47
N ALA A 31 8.08 1.26 -0.23
CA ALA A 31 6.79 1.48 -0.86
C ALA A 31 5.68 1.78 0.18
N ALA A 32 5.62 1.02 1.27
CA ALA A 32 4.69 1.26 2.38
C ALA A 32 4.92 2.66 3.00
N SER A 33 6.18 2.99 3.28
CA SER A 33 6.59 4.29 3.82
C SER A 33 6.24 5.43 2.87
N HIS A 34 6.40 5.24 1.55
CA HIS A 34 6.03 6.22 0.54
C HIS A 34 4.51 6.51 0.57
N ILE A 35 3.67 5.47 0.55
CA ILE A 35 2.21 5.67 0.64
C ILE A 35 1.86 6.43 1.92
N LYS A 36 2.39 6.01 3.07
CA LYS A 36 2.12 6.66 4.36
C LYS A 36 2.50 8.13 4.38
N ARG A 37 3.65 8.48 3.78
CA ARG A 37 4.19 9.84 3.80
C ARG A 37 3.48 10.78 2.83
N PHE A 38 3.08 10.28 1.66
CA PHE A 38 2.58 11.13 0.58
C PHE A 38 1.07 11.07 0.39
N TRP A 39 0.38 10.03 0.86
CA TRP A 39 -1.06 9.96 0.80
C TRP A 39 -1.70 10.58 2.05
N GLU A 40 -2.79 11.32 1.85
CA GLU A 40 -3.60 11.79 2.96
C GLU A 40 -4.22 10.62 3.75
N LYS A 41 -4.47 10.83 5.04
CA LYS A 41 -5.07 9.80 5.92
C LYS A 41 -6.36 9.19 5.35
N ARG A 42 -7.22 10.00 4.74
CA ARG A 42 -8.46 9.51 4.10
C ARG A 42 -8.20 8.61 2.89
N MET A 43 -7.14 8.85 2.12
CA MET A 43 -6.78 8.00 0.97
C MET A 43 -6.27 6.65 1.44
N GLN A 44 -5.44 6.65 2.50
CA GLN A 44 -5.00 5.42 3.15
C GLN A 44 -6.21 4.62 3.62
N GLN A 45 -7.15 5.25 4.34
CA GLN A 45 -8.36 4.60 4.80
C GLN A 45 -9.19 4.01 3.66
N SER A 46 -9.48 4.79 2.60
CA SER A 46 -10.24 4.30 1.44
C SER A 46 -9.55 3.14 0.71
N PHE A 47 -8.21 3.11 0.70
CA PHE A 47 -7.44 2.00 0.14
C PHE A 47 -7.57 0.73 0.99
N PHE A 48 -7.45 0.85 2.32
CA PHE A 48 -7.65 -0.28 3.21
C PHE A 48 -9.09 -0.81 3.21
N ASP A 49 -10.08 0.10 3.23
CA ASP A 49 -11.49 -0.28 3.20
C ASP A 49 -11.80 -1.07 1.92
N TYR A 50 -11.29 -0.60 0.78
CA TYR A 50 -11.44 -1.28 -0.49
C TYR A 50 -10.81 -2.68 -0.49
N ILE A 51 -9.58 -2.82 0.02
CA ILE A 51 -8.91 -4.13 0.11
C ILE A 51 -9.65 -5.07 1.06
N LYS A 52 -10.20 -4.54 2.16
CA LYS A 52 -10.99 -5.33 3.11
C LYS A 52 -12.27 -5.86 2.49
N GLU A 53 -12.91 -5.07 1.63
CA GLU A 53 -14.16 -5.44 0.97
C GLU A 53 -13.96 -6.35 -0.26
N HIS A 54 -12.92 -6.10 -1.06
CA HIS A 54 -12.73 -6.74 -2.36
C HIS A 54 -11.53 -7.70 -2.43
N GLY A 55 -10.70 -7.74 -1.38
CA GLY A 55 -9.43 -8.46 -1.38
C GLY A 55 -8.28 -7.68 -2.00
N ASP A 56 -7.10 -8.29 -2.06
CA ASP A 56 -5.87 -7.66 -2.54
C ASP A 56 -5.44 -8.17 -3.94
N GLU A 57 -6.32 -8.87 -4.66
CA GLU A 57 -5.99 -9.56 -5.92
C GLU A 57 -5.46 -8.61 -7.00
N GLU A 58 -5.98 -7.38 -7.04
CA GLU A 58 -5.54 -6.33 -7.98
C GLU A 58 -4.18 -5.72 -7.61
N LEU A 59 -3.64 -5.96 -6.42
CA LEU A 59 -2.32 -5.47 -6.03
C LEU A 59 -1.21 -6.33 -6.64
N LYS A 60 -0.18 -5.64 -7.13
CA LYS A 60 1.07 -6.27 -7.55
C LYS A 60 1.77 -6.93 -6.35
N PRO A 61 2.60 -7.97 -6.56
CA PRO A 61 3.23 -8.72 -5.48
C PRO A 61 3.99 -7.85 -4.47
N ILE A 62 4.73 -6.84 -4.95
CA ILE A 62 5.44 -5.89 -4.07
C ILE A 62 4.49 -5.07 -3.20
N MET A 63 3.30 -4.73 -3.70
CA MET A 63 2.31 -3.97 -2.95
C MET A 63 1.52 -4.83 -1.95
N LYS A 64 1.30 -6.11 -2.27
CA LYS A 64 0.80 -7.08 -1.29
C LYS A 64 1.77 -7.25 -0.13
N HIS A 65 3.07 -7.28 -0.42
CA HIS A 65 4.10 -7.31 0.63
C HIS A 65 4.17 -5.98 1.40
N ALA A 66 4.09 -4.83 0.71
CA ALA A 66 4.03 -3.54 1.38
C ALA A 66 2.84 -3.44 2.36
N LEU A 67 1.69 -4.02 1.99
CA LEU A 67 0.49 -4.02 2.81
C LEU A 67 0.71 -4.71 4.18
N THR A 68 1.59 -5.72 4.27
CA THR A 68 1.87 -6.36 5.56
C THR A 68 2.54 -5.39 6.53
N PHE A 69 3.50 -4.60 6.05
CA PHE A 69 4.14 -3.55 6.86
C PHE A 69 3.19 -2.43 7.23
N MET A 70 2.28 -2.03 6.33
CA MET A 70 1.30 -1.01 6.66
C MET A 70 0.26 -1.49 7.69
N ASN A 71 -0.12 -2.77 7.66
CA ASN A 71 -1.02 -3.37 8.64
C ASN A 71 -0.36 -3.54 10.02
N GLU A 72 0.91 -3.95 10.08
CA GLU A 72 1.68 -4.01 11.33
C GLU A 72 1.72 -2.63 12.01
N GLU A 73 1.98 -1.57 11.24
CA GLU A 73 1.99 -0.21 11.77
C GLU A 73 0.60 0.28 12.22
N LEU A 74 -0.48 -0.11 11.54
CA LEU A 74 -1.85 0.22 11.97
C LEU A 74 -2.24 -0.53 13.24
N GLY A 75 -1.89 -1.81 13.35
CA GLY A 75 -2.09 -2.60 14.57
C GLY A 75 -1.32 -2.01 15.76
N ALA A 76 -0.12 -1.48 15.52
CA ALA A 76 0.67 -0.77 16.53
C ALA A 76 0.11 0.62 16.89
N TYR A 77 -0.70 1.24 16.02
CA TYR A 77 -1.36 2.53 16.28
C TYR A 77 -2.68 2.42 17.05
N HIS A 78 -3.28 1.23 17.07
CA HIS A 78 -4.55 0.94 17.75
C HIS A 78 -4.37 0.14 19.06
N GLY A 79 -3.13 0.00 19.55
CA GLY A 79 -2.78 -0.65 20.82
C GLY A 79 -2.44 0.34 21.93
#